data_AF-A0A5C8TRY5-F1
#
_entry.id   AF-A0A5C8TRY5-F1
#
_cell.length_a   1.000
_cell.length_b   1.000
_cell.length_c   1.000
_cell.angle_alpha   90.00
_cell.angle_beta   90.00
_cell.angle_gamma   90.00
#
_symmetry.space_group_name_H-M   'P 1'
#
loop_
_entity.id
_entity.type
_entity.pdbx_description
1 polymer ?
#
loop_
_entity_poly.entity_id
_entity_poly.type
_entity_poly.pdbx_seq_one_letter_code
_entity_poly.pdbx_strand_id
1 'polypeptide(L)' 'MAGLKDKRGFIDKDRLDLSERKAVEYWMKRWGVTQDQLTTAHRKAGRMIKDIATELGKKR' A
#
# COMPACT_ATOMS: atom_id res chain seq x y z
N MET A 1 -9.47 1.59 -23.76
CA MET A 1 -9.08 1.42 -22.34
C MET A 1 -7.99 0.36 -22.26
N ALA A 2 -6.73 0.73 -22.51
CA ALA A 2 -5.62 -0.23 -22.47
C ALA A 2 -4.32 0.52 -22.13
N GLY A 3 -4.09 0.77 -20.84
CA GLY A 3 -2.82 1.25 -20.32
C GLY A 3 -2.06 0.09 -19.69
N LEU A 4 -1.65 -0.89 -20.49
CA LEU A 4 -0.76 -1.96 -20.05
C LEU A 4 0.40 -2.01 -21.03
N LYS A 5 1.54 -1.50 -20.58
CA LYS A 5 2.93 -1.78 -20.98
C LYS A 5 3.70 -0.48 -20.90
N ASP A 6 4.42 -0.30 -19.80
CA ASP A 6 5.88 -0.23 -19.84
C ASP A 6 6.43 0.13 -18.44
N LYS A 7 7.53 -0.55 -18.07
CA LYS A 7 8.43 -0.26 -16.93
C LYS A 7 8.07 -0.89 -15.57
N ARG A 8 8.46 -2.15 -15.40
CA ARG A 8 9.12 -2.75 -14.22
C ARG A 8 9.03 -1.92 -12.92
N GLY A 9 7.88 -1.99 -12.24
CA GLY A 9 7.63 -1.34 -10.95
C GLY A 9 6.36 -1.93 -10.34
N PHE A 10 6.44 -3.20 -9.94
CA PHE A 10 5.34 -4.15 -9.75
C PHE A 10 4.44 -3.89 -8.52
N ILE A 11 4.34 -2.65 -8.04
CA ILE A 11 3.54 -2.35 -6.86
C ILE A 11 2.47 -1.36 -7.29
N ASP A 12 1.21 -1.77 -7.16
CA ASP A 12 0.09 -0.86 -7.29
C ASP A 12 0.24 0.24 -6.21
N LYS A 13 0.46 1.47 -6.66
CA LYS A 13 0.69 2.63 -5.78
C LYS A 13 -0.61 3.26 -5.30
N ASP A 14 -1.76 2.81 -5.81
CA ASP A 14 -3.08 3.27 -5.42
C ASP A 14 -3.74 2.28 -4.46
N ARG A 15 -3.43 0.98 -4.60
CA ARG A 15 -4.04 -0.08 -3.79
C ARG A 15 -3.00 -0.93 -3.07
N LEU A 16 -3.24 -1.18 -1.79
CA LEU A 16 -2.49 -2.17 -1.03
C LEU A 16 -3.20 -3.51 -1.11
N ASP A 17 -2.51 -4.52 -1.61
CA ASP A 17 -2.91 -5.91 -1.43
C ASP A 17 -1.99 -6.58 -0.41
N LEU A 18 -2.57 -7.12 0.67
CA LEU A 18 -1.80 -7.80 1.71
C LEU A 18 -1.23 -9.14 1.25
N SER A 19 -1.75 -9.72 0.16
CA SER A 19 -1.17 -10.92 -0.47
C SER A 19 0.12 -10.60 -1.23
N GLU A 20 0.29 -9.35 -1.67
CA GLU A 20 1.48 -8.89 -2.36
C GLU A 20 2.56 -8.48 -1.36
N ARG A 21 3.37 -9.47 -0.94
CA ARG A 21 4.49 -9.26 0.00
C ARG A 21 5.39 -8.08 -0.38
N LYS A 22 5.68 -7.88 -1.67
CA LYS A 22 6.49 -6.75 -2.15
C LYS A 22 5.84 -5.39 -1.89
N ALA A 23 4.51 -5.30 -2.03
CA ALA A 23 3.76 -4.09 -1.74
C ALA A 23 3.77 -3.79 -0.24
N VAL A 24 3.52 -4.81 0.59
CA VAL A 24 3.58 -4.73 2.05
C VAL A 24 4.97 -4.25 2.51
N GLU A 25 6.04 -4.89 2.05
CA GLU A 25 7.41 -4.50 2.43
C GLU A 25 7.78 -3.08 1.97
N TYR A 26 7.33 -2.67 0.79
CA TYR A 26 7.54 -1.31 0.29
C TYR A 26 6.87 -0.27 1.18
N TRP A 27 5.60 -0.47 1.52
CA TRP A 27 4.84 0.48 2.36
C TRP A 27 5.29 0.46 3.82
N MET A 28 5.67 -0.70 4.35
CA MET A 28 6.32 -0.81 5.66
C MET A 28 7.60 0.03 5.71
N LYS A 29 8.48 -0.10 4.72
CA LYS A 29 9.72 0.69 4.65
C LYS A 29 9.45 2.18 4.41
N ARG A 30 8.47 2.51 3.58
CA ARG A 30 8.14 3.89 3.21
C ARG A 30 7.51 4.69 4.35
N TRP A 31 6.66 4.05 5.14
CA TRP A 31 5.96 4.69 6.27
C TRP A 31 6.62 4.43 7.63
N GLY A 32 7.59 3.51 7.69
CA GLY A 32 8.24 3.10 8.92
C GLY A 32 7.28 2.38 9.87
N VAL A 33 6.36 1.59 9.31
CA VAL A 33 5.31 0.88 10.08
C VAL A 33 5.54 -0.62 10.05
N THR A 34 5.01 -1.30 11.05
CA THR A 34 4.99 -2.77 11.09
C THR A 34 3.89 -3.33 10.19
N GLN A 35 4.00 -4.61 9.83
CA GLN A 35 2.97 -5.30 9.07
C GLN A 35 1.63 -5.31 9.81
N ASP A 36 1.65 -5.38 11.13
CA ASP A 36 0.45 -5.37 11.97
C ASP A 36 -0.27 -4.02 11.95
N GLN A 37 0.49 -2.92 12.05
CA GLN A 37 -0.03 -1.57 11.87
C GLN A 37 -0.61 -1.37 10.47
N LEU A 38 0.09 -1.85 9.43
CA LEU A 38 -0.37 -1.78 8.05
C LEU A 38 -1.65 -2.59 7.83
N THR A 39 -1.74 -3.78 8.42
CA THR A 39 -2.92 -4.67 8.33
C THR A 39 -4.11 -4.08 9.07
N THR A 40 -3.88 -3.50 10.24
CA THR A 40 -4.91 -2.81 11.03
C THR A 40 -5.47 -1.61 10.27
N ALA A 41 -4.60 -0.78 9.70
CA ALA A 41 -5.01 0.34 8.86
C ALA A 41 -5.74 -0.13 7.58
N HIS A 42 -5.25 -1.18 6.92
CA HIS A 42 -5.92 -1.79 5.78
C HIS A 42 -7.32 -2.32 6.13
N ARG A 43 -7.50 -2.92 7.30
CA ARG A 43 -8.84 -3.39 7.74
C ARG A 43 -9.79 -2.25 8.07
N LYS A 44 -9.28 -1.10 8.55
CA LYS A 44 -10.08 0.08 8.87
C LYS A 44 -10.42 0.94 7.65
N ALA A 45 -9.41 1.34 6.87
CA ALA A 45 -9.54 2.20 5.70
C ALA A 45 -9.89 1.44 4.41
N GLY A 46 -9.67 0.13 4.36
CA GLY A 46 -9.79 -0.69 3.17
C GLY A 46 -8.49 -0.73 2.35
N ARG A 47 -8.61 -1.13 1.09
CA ARG A 47 -7.47 -1.40 0.19
C ARG A 47 -6.80 -0.16 -0.40
N MET A 48 -7.31 1.04 -0.13
CA MET A 48 -6.85 2.27 -0.78
C MET A 48 -5.67 2.87 -0.02
N ILE A 49 -4.54 3.07 -0.69
CA ILE A 49 -3.32 3.63 -0.08
C ILE A 49 -3.55 5.00 0.52
N LYS A 50 -4.33 5.86 -0.14
CA LYS A 50 -4.65 7.20 0.38
C LYS A 50 -5.36 7.14 1.74
N ASP A 51 -6.24 6.17 1.92
CA ASP A 51 -7.07 6.03 3.11
C ASP A 51 -6.23 5.37 4.22
N ILE A 52 -5.44 4.34 3.87
CA ILE A 52 -4.46 3.72 4.78
C ILE A 52 -3.43 4.75 5.26
N ALA A 53 -2.91 5.59 4.36
CA ALA A 53 -1.99 6.66 4.71
C ALA A 53 -2.64 7.65 5.67
N THR A 54 -3.91 8.01 5.43
CA THR A 54 -4.69 8.90 6.31
C THR A 54 -4.87 8.27 7.69
N GLU A 55 -5.25 7.00 7.77
CA GLU A 55 -5.36 6.24 9.04
C GLU A 55 -4.04 6.17 9.80
N LEU A 56 -2.91 6.04 9.09
CA LEU A 56 -1.58 6.00 9.68
C LEU A 56 -0.98 7.40 9.95
N GLY A 57 -1.67 8.48 9.56
CA GLY A 57 -1.16 9.85 9.62
C GLY A 57 0.08 10.08 8.75
N LYS A 58 0.21 9.33 7.65
CA LYS A 58 1.35 9.36 6.72
C LYS A 58 0.98 10.02 5.41
N LYS A 59 2.00 10.43 4.65
CA LYS A 59 1.85 10.94 3.28
C LYS A 59 1.99 9.79 2.28
N ARG A 60 1.28 9.92 1.16
CA ARG A 60 1.24 8.96 0.06
C ARG A 60 2.57 8.82 -0.69
#